data_AF-A0A9E6XWA8-F1
#
_entry.id   AF-A0A9E6XWA8-F1
#
_cell.length_a   1.000
_cell.length_b   1.000
_cell.length_c   1.000
_cell.angle_alpha   90.00
_cell.angle_beta   90.00
_cell.angle_gamma   90.00
#
_symmetry.space_group_name_H-M   'P 1'
#
loop_
_entity.id
_entity.type
_entity.pdbx_description
1 polymer ?
#
loop_
_entity_poly.entity_id
_entity_poly.type
_entity_poly.pdbx_seq_one_letter_code
_entity_poly.pdbx_strand_id
1 'polypeptide(L)'
;MADQEPEPPQPPTEEDRRRAERLERWFDIRRIIGGLFVLYGVILLVAGIVGTDIVKNKADGININLWTGLAMLVFGVLMWVWAVVRPLERVAGEAPSEQPSP
;
A
#
# COMPACT_ATOMS: atom_id res chain seq x y z
N MET A 1 20.76 18.29 43.84
CA MET A 1 20.10 17.50 42.79
C MET A 1 20.59 18.14 41.50
N ALA A 2 21.56 17.51 40.82
CA ALA A 2 22.08 18.06 39.57
C ALA A 2 21.05 17.77 38.49
N ASP A 3 20.52 18.84 37.89
CA ASP A 3 19.64 18.76 36.75
C ASP A 3 20.42 18.12 35.60
N GLN A 4 20.10 16.86 35.28
CA GLN A 4 20.55 16.24 34.04
C GLN A 4 19.81 16.97 32.92
N GLU A 5 20.50 17.90 32.25
CA GLU A 5 20.01 18.43 30.99
C GLU A 5 19.82 17.25 30.02
N PRO A 6 18.65 17.12 29.38
CA PRO A 6 18.39 16.00 28.50
C PRO A 6 19.42 16.02 27.36
N GLU A 7 20.22 14.95 27.24
CA GLU A 7 21.17 14.81 26.14
C GLU A 7 20.43 15.01 24.80
N PRO A 8 21.01 15.79 23.87
CA PRO A 8 20.41 15.97 22.56
C PRO A 8 20.25 14.60 21.88
N PRO A 9 19.15 14.38 21.13
CA PRO A 9 18.90 13.10 20.47
C PRO A 9 20.07 12.76 19.54
N GLN A 10 20.71 11.63 19.78
CA GLN A 10 21.81 11.12 18.95
C GLN A 10 21.31 10.94 17.52
N PRO A 11 22.08 11.35 16.50
CA PRO A 11 21.69 11.17 15.11
C PRO A 11 21.54 9.67 14.79
N PRO A 12 20.55 9.29 13.96
CA PRO A 12 20.30 7.90 13.63
C PRO A 12 21.51 7.25 12.99
N THR A 13 21.80 6.00 13.39
CA THR A 13 22.99 5.30 12.90
C THR A 13 22.84 4.90 11.43
N GLU A 14 23.96 4.68 10.75
CA GLU A 14 23.99 4.18 9.37
C GLU A 14 23.26 2.82 9.23
N GLU A 15 23.27 2.00 10.27
CA GLU A 15 22.51 0.75 10.30
C GLU A 15 21.00 0.98 10.33
N ASP A 16 20.53 1.96 11.12
CA ASP A 16 19.12 2.34 11.21
C ASP A 16 18.63 2.91 9.88
N ARG A 17 19.47 3.70 9.21
CA ARG A 17 19.22 4.20 7.84
C ARG A 17 19.09 3.04 6.85
N ARG A 18 20.04 2.10 6.82
CA ARG A 18 19.99 0.91 5.94
C ARG A 18 18.82 -0.01 6.24
N ARG A 19 18.39 -0.10 7.50
CA ARG A 19 17.19 -0.84 7.92
C ARG A 19 15.92 -0.15 7.45
N ALA A 20 15.76 1.15 7.69
CA ALA A 20 14.63 1.95 7.19
C ALA A 20 14.53 1.84 5.66
N GLU A 21 15.65 1.96 4.98
CA GLU A 21 15.78 1.76 3.54
C GLU A 21 15.35 0.36 3.07
N ARG A 22 15.72 -0.69 3.80
CA ARG A 22 15.26 -2.04 3.47
C ARG A 22 13.76 -2.17 3.64
N LEU A 23 13.17 -1.55 4.66
CA LEU A 23 11.72 -1.65 4.91
C LEU A 23 10.90 -0.93 3.83
N GLU A 24 11.32 0.24 3.38
CA GLU A 24 10.65 0.97 2.29
C GLU A 24 10.57 0.16 0.98
N ARG A 25 11.59 -0.65 0.69
CA ARG A 25 11.60 -1.51 -0.50
C ARG A 25 10.54 -2.60 -0.47
N TRP A 26 10.12 -3.03 0.72
CA TRP A 26 9.17 -4.13 0.88
C TRP A 26 7.72 -3.64 1.04
N PHE A 27 7.53 -2.39 1.46
CA PHE A 27 6.21 -1.76 1.64
C PHE A 27 5.82 -0.85 0.48
N ASP A 28 5.73 -1.38 -0.76
CA ASP A 28 5.04 -0.66 -1.84
C ASP A 28 3.54 -0.70 -1.58
N ILE A 29 2.99 0.44 -1.14
CA ILE A 29 1.58 0.62 -0.81
C ILE A 29 0.64 0.19 -1.95
N ARG A 30 1.08 0.30 -3.21
CA ARG A 30 0.25 -0.06 -4.38
C ARG A 30 0.01 -1.57 -4.46
N ARG A 31 0.99 -2.37 -4.03
CA ARG A 31 0.85 -3.84 -3.96
C ARG A 31 -0.09 -4.25 -2.83
N ILE A 32 0.02 -3.59 -1.67
CA ILE A 32 -0.84 -3.85 -0.51
C ILE A 32 -2.30 -3.49 -0.82
N ILE A 33 -2.54 -2.26 -1.30
CA ILE A 33 -3.88 -1.79 -1.67
C ILE A 33 -4.44 -2.64 -2.81
N GLY A 34 -3.65 -2.88 -3.87
CA GLY A 34 -4.09 -3.71 -5.00
C GLY A 34 -4.46 -5.13 -4.60
N GLY A 35 -3.64 -5.78 -3.79
CA GLY A 35 -3.92 -7.11 -3.25
C GLY A 35 -5.17 -7.15 -2.36
N LEU A 36 -5.39 -6.12 -1.55
CA LEU A 36 -6.58 -5.99 -0.72
C LEU A 36 -7.85 -5.86 -1.57
N PHE A 37 -7.82 -5.03 -2.62
CA PHE A 37 -8.94 -4.88 -3.56
C PHE A 37 -9.24 -6.18 -4.31
N VAL A 38 -8.21 -6.92 -4.75
CA VAL A 38 -8.41 -8.23 -5.38
C VAL A 38 -9.06 -9.20 -4.41
N LEU A 39 -8.55 -9.30 -3.17
CA LEU A 39 -9.10 -10.21 -2.16
C LEU A 39 -10.57 -9.91 -1.85
N TYR A 40 -10.90 -8.65 -1.55
CA TYR A 40 -12.30 -8.27 -1.29
C TYR A 40 -13.18 -8.39 -2.53
N GLY A 41 -12.65 -8.09 -3.72
CA GLY A 41 -13.35 -8.25 -4.99
C GLY A 41 -13.75 -9.71 -5.22
N VAL A 42 -12.84 -10.66 -4.96
CA VAL A 42 -13.14 -12.10 -5.03
C VAL A 42 -14.21 -12.50 -4.00
N ILE A 43 -14.10 -12.02 -2.76
CA ILE A 43 -15.11 -12.31 -1.71
C ILE A 43 -16.49 -11.82 -2.15
N LEU A 44 -16.59 -10.59 -2.65
CA LEU A 44 -17.86 -10.00 -3.11
C LEU A 44 -18.39 -10.68 -4.38
N LEU A 45 -17.51 -11.11 -5.28
CA LEU A 45 -17.89 -11.88 -6.46
C LEU A 45 -18.51 -13.22 -6.06
N VAL A 46 -17.87 -13.95 -5.14
CA VAL A 46 -18.39 -15.22 -4.60
C VAL A 46 -19.70 -14.99 -3.84
N ALA A 47 -19.77 -13.98 -2.97
CA ALA A 47 -20.98 -13.62 -2.26
C ALA A 47 -22.11 -13.20 -3.21
N GLY A 48 -21.77 -12.54 -4.33
CA GLY A 48 -22.70 -12.22 -5.40
C GLY A 48 -23.24 -13.47 -6.08
N ILE A 49 -22.39 -14.44 -6.44
CA ILE A 49 -22.82 -15.67 -7.11
C ILE A 49 -23.64 -16.58 -6.18
N VAL A 50 -23.19 -16.77 -4.93
CA VAL A 50 -23.78 -17.73 -3.98
C VAL A 50 -24.96 -17.12 -3.20
N GLY A 51 -24.91 -15.83 -2.85
CA GLY A 51 -25.93 -15.14 -2.06
C GLY A 51 -27.16 -14.67 -2.87
N THR A 52 -27.34 -15.22 -4.08
CA THR A 52 -28.26 -14.72 -5.10
C THR A 52 -29.73 -14.74 -4.67
N ASP A 53 -30.15 -15.68 -3.81
CA ASP A 53 -31.58 -15.94 -3.56
C ASP A 53 -32.21 -15.03 -2.49
N ILE A 54 -31.46 -14.60 -1.47
CA ILE A 54 -31.99 -13.77 -0.36
C ILE A 54 -31.92 -12.27 -0.71
N VAL A 55 -30.93 -11.85 -1.52
CA VAL A 55 -30.60 -10.43 -1.75
C VAL A 55 -31.28 -9.85 -3.01
N LYS A 56 -31.45 -10.63 -4.08
CA LYS A 56 -32.07 -10.15 -5.33
C LYS A 56 -33.50 -9.63 -5.14
N ASN A 57 -34.23 -10.19 -4.16
CA ASN A 57 -35.61 -9.78 -3.86
C ASN A 57 -35.71 -8.39 -3.21
N LYS A 58 -34.61 -7.81 -2.73
CA LYS A 58 -34.57 -6.49 -2.08
C LYS A 58 -33.99 -5.38 -2.95
N ALA A 59 -33.34 -5.74 -4.05
CA ALA A 59 -32.59 -4.81 -4.89
C ALA A 59 -32.95 -5.01 -6.38
N ASP A 60 -34.23 -4.87 -6.75
CA ASP A 60 -34.70 -4.73 -8.15
C ASP A 60 -34.08 -5.72 -9.17
N GLY A 61 -33.69 -6.94 -8.73
CA GLY A 61 -33.00 -7.93 -9.56
C GLY A 61 -31.51 -7.65 -9.86
N ILE A 62 -30.94 -6.53 -9.39
CA ILE A 62 -29.54 -6.15 -9.61
C ILE A 62 -28.66 -6.69 -8.47
N ASN A 63 -27.62 -7.44 -8.84
CA ASN A 63 -26.67 -7.98 -7.88
C ASN A 63 -25.54 -6.98 -7.59
N ILE A 64 -25.74 -6.13 -6.57
CA ILE A 64 -24.79 -5.09 -6.17
C ILE A 64 -23.44 -5.71 -5.75
N ASN A 65 -23.44 -6.83 -5.02
CA ASN A 65 -22.21 -7.49 -4.60
C ASN A 65 -21.38 -7.97 -5.80
N LEU A 66 -22.04 -8.50 -6.83
CA LEU A 66 -21.36 -8.95 -8.04
C LEU A 66 -20.72 -7.79 -8.82
N TRP A 67 -21.47 -6.71 -9.05
CA TRP A 67 -20.96 -5.53 -9.77
C TRP A 67 -19.86 -4.80 -9.00
N THR A 68 -20.05 -4.60 -7.70
CA THR A 68 -19.03 -3.99 -6.83
C THR A 68 -17.79 -4.88 -6.76
N GLY A 69 -17.96 -6.20 -6.59
CA GLY A 69 -16.86 -7.15 -6.58
C GLY A 69 -16.08 -7.17 -7.89
N LEU A 70 -16.78 -7.13 -9.03
CA LEU A 70 -16.16 -7.08 -10.35
C LEU A 70 -15.38 -5.77 -10.57
N ALA A 71 -15.96 -4.63 -10.21
CA ALA A 71 -15.27 -3.33 -10.30
C ALA A 71 -14.01 -3.29 -9.41
N MET A 72 -14.10 -3.79 -8.18
CA MET A 72 -12.97 -3.91 -7.26
C MET A 72 -11.89 -4.85 -7.80
N LEU A 73 -12.28 -5.97 -8.42
CA LEU A 73 -11.36 -6.93 -9.01
C LEU A 73 -10.58 -6.31 -10.17
N VAL A 74 -11.27 -5.64 -11.09
CA VAL A 74 -10.64 -4.95 -12.23
C VAL A 74 -9.68 -3.88 -11.72
N PHE A 75 -10.12 -3.03 -10.80
CA PHE A 75 -9.26 -1.99 -10.23
C PHE A 75 -8.03 -2.55 -9.50
N GLY A 76 -8.23 -3.59 -8.67
CA GLY A 76 -7.15 -4.22 -7.91
C GLY A 76 -6.12 -4.90 -8.82
N VAL A 77 -6.55 -5.58 -9.88
CA VAL A 77 -5.66 -6.18 -10.88
C VAL A 77 -4.87 -5.10 -11.62
N LEU A 78 -5.52 -4.01 -12.03
CA LEU A 78 -4.84 -2.88 -12.68
C LEU A 78 -3.76 -2.28 -11.77
N MET A 79 -4.09 -2.05 -10.50
CA MET A 79 -3.15 -1.55 -9.50
C MET A 79 -1.97 -2.50 -9.29
N TRP A 80 -2.23 -3.80 -9.21
CA TRP A 80 -1.18 -4.81 -9.05
C TRP A 80 -0.27 -4.84 -10.27
N VAL A 81 -0.83 -4.95 -11.48
CA VAL A 81 -0.05 -4.92 -12.73
C VAL A 81 0.78 -3.64 -12.81
N TRP A 82 0.20 -2.49 -12.49
CA TRP A 82 0.94 -1.21 -12.48
C TRP A 82 2.10 -1.20 -11.46
N ALA A 83 1.91 -1.76 -10.27
CA ALA A 83 2.96 -1.85 -9.25
C ALA A 83 4.09 -2.83 -9.62
N VAL A 84 3.84 -3.77 -10.53
CA VAL A 84 4.89 -4.64 -11.10
C VAL A 84 5.60 -3.93 -12.26
N VAL A 85 4.87 -3.24 -13.13
CA VAL A 85 5.41 -2.58 -14.33
C VAL A 85 6.19 -1.29 -14.00
N ARG A 86 5.80 -0.56 -12.95
CA ARG A 86 6.45 0.70 -12.53
C ARG A 86 7.02 0.58 -11.11
N PRO A 87 8.18 -0.07 -10.92
CA PRO A 87 8.88 -0.04 -9.64
C PRO A 87 9.13 1.42 -9.24
N LEU A 88 8.91 1.78 -7.97
CA LEU A 88 9.29 3.11 -7.49
C LEU A 88 10.81 3.21 -7.52
N GLU A 89 11.36 3.92 -8.48
CA GLU A 89 12.76 4.33 -8.47
C GLU A 89 12.93 5.31 -7.31
N ARG A 90 13.92 5.05 -6.45
CA ARG A 90 14.26 6.01 -5.40
C ARG A 90 14.72 7.29 -6.05
N VAL A 91 14.16 8.41 -5.60
CA VAL A 91 14.91 9.66 -5.58
C VAL A 91 16.05 9.39 -4.60
N ALA A 92 17.21 9.01 -5.13
CA ALA A 92 18.44 9.04 -4.37
C ALA A 92 18.55 10.46 -3.87
N GLY A 93 18.30 10.67 -2.58
CA GLY A 93 18.35 11.99 -1.99
C GLY A 93 19.66 12.63 -2.43
N GLU A 94 19.57 13.79 -3.08
CA GLU A 94 20.64 14.75 -3.18
C GLU A 94 21.42 14.67 -1.87
N ALA A 95 22.60 14.04 -1.90
CA ALA A 95 23.60 14.33 -0.89
C ALA A 95 23.74 15.85 -0.95
N PRO A 96 23.53 16.59 0.15
CA PRO A 96 23.84 18.01 0.18
C PRO A 96 25.25 18.08 -0.38
N SER A 97 25.38 18.68 -1.57
CA SER A 97 26.66 18.85 -2.22
C SER A 97 27.50 19.59 -1.21
N GLU A 98 28.40 18.85 -0.56
CA GLU A 98 29.38 19.38 0.36
C GLU A 98 30.23 20.27 -0.52
N GLN A 99 29.85 21.55 -0.55
CA GLN A 99 30.51 22.59 -1.31
C GLN A 99 31.95 22.58 -0.79
N PRO A 100 32.92 22.07 -1.57
CA PRO A 100 34.29 22.08 -1.11
C PRO A 100 34.79 23.48 -1.43
N SER A 101 35.08 24.31 -0.42
CA SER A 101 36.06 25.40 -0.57
C SER A 101 36.23 26.21 0.72
N PRO A 102 37.38 26.87 0.91
CA PRO A 102 38.74 26.56 0.44
C PRO A 102 39.77 26.38 1.58
#